data_AF-A0A2X1QHH6-F1
#
_entry.id   AF-A0A2X1QHH6-F1
#
_cell.length_a   1.000
_cell.length_b   1.000
_cell.length_c   1.000
_cell.angle_alpha   90.00
_cell.angle_beta   90.00
_cell.angle_gamma   90.00
#
_symmetry.space_group_name_H-M   'P 1'
#
loop_
_entity.id
_entity.type
_entity.pdbx_description
1 polymer ?
#
loop_
_entity_poly.entity_id
_entity_poly.type
_entity_poly.pdbx_seq_one_letter_code
_entity_poly.pdbx_strand_id
1 'polypeptide(L)'
;MFTDRVGVLSNDFFVNLLDMATVWKAADDNAELFTGSDRKTGEAKYSATRVDLVFGSNSVLRAWRKVYACADGQQKLVHDFVAAWTKVMNLDRFDL
;
A
#
# COMPACT_ATOMS: atom_id res chain seq x y z
N MET A 1 -7.39 -2.76 -5.08
CA MET A 1 -7.08 -2.27 -3.72
C MET A 1 -6.80 -3.49 -2.85
N PHE A 2 -5.73 -3.51 -2.05
CA PHE A 2 -5.29 -4.72 -1.33
C PHE A 2 -6.00 -4.88 0.02
N THR A 3 -7.33 -5.00 -0.01
CA THR A 3 -8.16 -5.30 1.16
C THR A 3 -9.53 -5.77 0.71
N ASP A 4 -10.17 -6.61 1.51
CA ASP A 4 -11.57 -7.01 1.35
C ASP A 4 -12.53 -6.10 2.13
N ARG A 5 -11.99 -5.15 2.91
CA ARG A 5 -12.74 -4.25 3.80
C ARG A 5 -12.69 -2.82 3.30
N VAL A 6 -13.14 -2.61 2.06
CA VAL A 6 -13.15 -1.27 1.45
C VAL A 6 -13.96 -0.29 2.31
N GLY A 7 -13.40 0.89 2.55
CA GLY A 7 -13.98 1.93 3.41
C GLY A 7 -13.48 1.89 4.87
N VAL A 8 -12.73 0.85 5.27
CA VAL A 8 -12.11 0.77 6.59
C VAL A 8 -10.65 1.19 6.52
N LEU A 9 -10.26 2.19 7.33
CA LEU A 9 -8.86 2.60 7.47
C LEU A 9 -8.08 1.54 8.25
N SER A 10 -7.24 0.79 7.54
CA SER A 10 -6.44 -0.31 8.07
C SER A 10 -5.04 -0.35 7.43
N ASN A 11 -4.13 -1.17 7.97
CA ASN A 11 -2.81 -1.40 7.39
C ASN A 11 -2.76 -2.56 6.38
N ASP A 12 -3.93 -3.07 5.95
CA ASP A 12 -4.07 -4.20 5.02
C ASP A 12 -3.24 -4.00 3.74
N PHE A 13 -3.16 -2.76 3.24
CA PHE A 13 -2.35 -2.43 2.07
C PHE A 13 -0.88 -2.87 2.24
N PHE A 14 -0.27 -2.53 3.38
CA PHE A 14 1.15 -2.83 3.62
C PHE A 14 1.39 -4.29 3.96
N VAL A 15 0.46 -4.92 4.67
CA VAL A 15 0.48 -6.36 5.00
C VAL A 15 0.42 -7.18 3.71
N ASN A 16 -0.58 -6.93 2.86
CA ASN A 16 -0.78 -7.67 1.61
C ASN A 16 0.31 -7.40 0.57
N LEU A 17 0.89 -6.20 0.54
CA LEU A 17 2.03 -5.89 -0.34
C LEU A 17 3.34 -6.59 0.12
N LEU A 18 3.46 -6.98 1.40
CA LEU A 18 4.61 -7.72 1.92
C LEU A 18 4.46 -9.23 1.82
N ASP A 19 3.25 -9.71 1.55
CA ASP A 19 2.99 -11.13 1.48
C ASP A 19 3.70 -11.77 0.28
N MET A 20 4.67 -12.63 0.59
CA MET A 20 5.43 -13.40 -0.39
C MET A 20 4.60 -14.47 -1.09
N ALA A 21 3.37 -14.72 -0.63
CA ALA A 21 2.39 -15.53 -1.33
C ALA A 21 1.82 -14.84 -2.57
N THR A 22 1.99 -13.53 -2.73
CA THR A 22 1.55 -12.81 -3.94
C THR A 22 2.73 -12.57 -4.88
N VAL A 23 2.60 -13.00 -6.14
CA VAL A 23 3.58 -12.74 -7.21
C VAL A 23 3.02 -11.69 -8.16
N TRP A 24 3.82 -10.66 -8.41
CA TRP A 24 3.49 -9.54 -9.28
C TRP A 24 4.10 -9.72 -10.67
N LYS A 25 3.28 -9.56 -11.72
CA LYS A 25 3.72 -9.52 -13.12
C LYS A 25 3.10 -8.31 -13.81
N ALA A 26 3.84 -7.70 -14.74
CA ALA A 26 3.28 -6.67 -15.60
C ALA A 26 2.12 -7.24 -16.43
N ALA A 27 1.05 -6.47 -16.58
CA ALA A 27 -0.13 -6.87 -17.36
C ALA A 27 0.10 -6.65 -18.87
N ASP A 28 1.01 -5.76 -19.23
CA ASP A 28 1.39 -5.43 -20.61
C ASP A 28 2.86 -4.97 -20.70
N ASP A 29 3.33 -4.70 -21.92
CA ASP A 29 4.69 -4.24 -22.21
C ASP A 29 4.98 -2.83 -21.68
N ASN A 30 3.94 -2.02 -21.44
CA ASN A 30 4.07 -0.67 -20.91
C ASN A 30 4.40 -0.67 -19.40
N ALA A 31 4.14 -1.79 -18.71
CA ALA A 31 4.48 -2.00 -17.30
C ALA A 31 3.97 -0.87 -16.37
N GLU A 32 2.79 -0.34 -16.69
CA GLU A 32 2.06 0.61 -15.85
C GLU A 32 1.05 -0.10 -14.93
N LEU A 33 0.50 -1.22 -15.41
CA LEU A 33 -0.43 -2.08 -14.70
C LEU A 33 0.22 -3.43 -14.38
N PHE A 34 -0.02 -3.92 -13.18
CA PHE A 34 0.50 -5.19 -12.67
C PHE A 34 -0.63 -6.04 -12.11
N THR A 35 -0.53 -7.35 -12.34
CA THR A 35 -1.41 -8.34 -11.75
C THR A 35 -0.68 -9.09 -10.63
N GLY A 36 -1.26 -9.08 -9.44
CA GLY A 36 -0.83 -9.86 -8.28
C GLY A 36 -1.59 -11.18 -8.25
N SER A 37 -0.89 -12.30 -8.35
CA SER A 37 -1.46 -13.65 -8.35
C SER A 37 -0.97 -14.47 -7.16
N ASP A 38 -1.79 -15.39 -6.66
CA ASP A 38 -1.35 -16.34 -5.65
C ASP A 38 -0.24 -17.22 -6.20
N ARG A 39 0.86 -17.34 -5.46
CA ARG A 39 2.05 -18.07 -5.88
C ARG A 39 1.80 -19.56 -6.05
N LYS A 40 0.85 -20.14 -5.32
CA LYS A 40 0.56 -21.58 -5.35
C LYS A 40 -0.50 -21.92 -6.39
N THR A 41 -1.59 -21.15 -6.44
CA THR A 41 -2.72 -21.45 -7.34
C THR A 41 -2.63 -20.73 -8.69
N GLY A 42 -1.87 -19.65 -8.79
CA GLY A 42 -1.82 -18.79 -9.97
C GLY A 42 -3.04 -17.89 -10.14
N GLU A 43 -4.00 -17.92 -9.20
CA GLU A 43 -5.23 -17.14 -9.27
C GLU A 43 -4.92 -15.64 -9.09
N ALA A 44 -5.48 -14.81 -9.96
CA ALA A 44 -5.34 -13.36 -9.88
C ALA A 44 -6.13 -12.82 -8.67
N LYS A 45 -5.42 -12.16 -7.74
CA LYS A 45 -5.99 -11.58 -6.52
C LYS A 45 -6.11 -10.06 -6.61
N TYR A 46 -5.13 -9.41 -7.19
CA TYR A 46 -5.01 -7.95 -7.13
C TYR A 46 -4.56 -7.34 -8.46
N SER A 47 -4.93 -6.07 -8.66
CA SER A 47 -4.37 -5.20 -9.68
C SER A 47 -3.74 -3.97 -9.01
N ALA A 48 -2.59 -3.54 -9.52
CA ALA A 48 -1.77 -2.49 -8.94
C ALA A 48 -1.02 -1.69 -10.02
N THR A 49 -0.61 -0.47 -9.68
CA THR A 49 0.23 0.37 -10.53
C THR A 49 1.64 0.47 -9.98
N ARG A 50 2.53 1.17 -10.72
CA ARG A 50 3.88 1.51 -10.24
C ARG A 50 3.86 2.29 -8.92
N VAL A 51 2.85 3.14 -8.70
CA VAL A 51 2.71 3.94 -7.48
C VAL A 51 2.49 3.05 -6.26
N ASP A 52 1.78 1.94 -6.42
CA ASP A 52 1.56 0.98 -5.34
C ASP A 52 2.81 0.14 -5.08
N LEU A 53 3.44 -0.37 -6.15
CA LEU A 53 4.55 -1.32 -6.04
C LEU A 53 5.88 -0.67 -5.67
N VAL A 54 6.03 0.66 -5.81
CA VAL A 54 7.26 1.37 -5.42
C VAL A 54 7.58 1.23 -3.92
N PHE A 55 6.54 1.10 -3.08
CA PHE A 55 6.68 0.83 -1.65
C PHE A 55 7.25 -0.58 -1.36
N GLY A 56 7.21 -1.47 -2.35
CA GLY A 56 7.79 -2.80 -2.32
C GLY A 56 9.22 -2.90 -2.87
N SER A 57 9.57 -2.05 -3.83
CA SER A 57 10.82 -2.13 -4.60
C SER A 57 11.91 -1.15 -4.14
N ASN A 58 11.55 0.05 -3.69
CA ASN A 58 12.51 1.03 -3.20
C ASN A 58 12.95 0.70 -1.76
N SER A 59 14.25 0.63 -1.50
CA SER A 59 14.79 0.20 -0.21
C SER A 59 14.38 1.10 0.96
N VAL A 60 14.33 2.42 0.75
CA VAL A 60 13.93 3.40 1.77
C VAL A 60 12.43 3.29 2.03
N LEU A 61 11.59 3.34 0.99
CA LEU A 61 10.14 3.24 1.16
C LEU A 61 9.73 1.88 1.74
N ARG A 62 10.46 0.82 1.41
CA ARG A 62 10.29 -0.51 1.99
C ARG A 62 10.58 -0.53 3.49
N ALA A 63 11.55 0.24 3.97
CA ALA A 63 11.84 0.35 5.40
C ALA A 63 10.69 1.04 6.15
N TRP A 64 10.18 2.16 5.63
CA TRP A 64 9.02 2.87 6.20
C TRP A 64 7.77 2.00 6.23
N ARG A 65 7.50 1.28 5.13
CA ARG A 65 6.37 0.35 5.05
C ARG A 65 6.39 -0.71 6.15
N LYS A 66 7.56 -1.28 6.49
CA LYS A 66 7.65 -2.34 7.51
C LYS A 66 7.09 -1.89 8.85
N VAL A 67 7.29 -0.62 9.22
CA VAL A 67 6.76 -0.05 10.47
C VAL A 67 5.24 -0.12 10.52
N TYR A 68 4.55 0.18 9.41
CA TYR A 68 3.09 0.10 9.36
C TYR A 68 2.55 -1.31 9.18
N ALA A 69 3.35 -2.21 8.59
CA ALA A 69 2.94 -3.59 8.34
C ALA A 69 3.13 -4.54 9.53
N CYS A 70 3.86 -4.13 10.58
CA CYS A 70 3.95 -4.90 11.81
C CYS A 70 2.57 -5.07 12.46
N ALA A 71 2.41 -6.11 13.28
CA ALA A 71 1.15 -6.41 13.96
C ALA A 71 0.66 -5.26 14.86
N ASP A 72 1.57 -4.47 15.41
CA ASP A 72 1.33 -3.27 16.23
C ASP A 72 1.29 -1.96 15.41
N GLY A 73 1.52 -2.03 14.10
CA GLY A 73 1.64 -0.87 13.21
C GLY A 73 0.30 -0.19 12.87
N GLN A 74 -0.84 -0.84 13.10
CA GLN A 74 -2.16 -0.33 12.69
C GLN A 74 -2.52 0.99 13.39
N GLN A 75 -2.36 1.08 14.70
CA GLN A 75 -2.70 2.29 15.46
C GLN A 75 -1.84 3.47 15.00
N LYS A 76 -0.54 3.24 14.83
CA LYS A 76 0.40 4.24 14.33
C LYS A 76 0.02 4.72 12.93
N LEU A 77 -0.34 3.80 12.02
CA LEU A 77 -0.78 4.15 10.68
C LEU A 77 -2.00 5.07 10.71
N VAL A 78 -3.00 4.77 11.54
CA VAL A 78 -4.22 5.58 11.65
C VAL A 78 -3.88 7.00 12.12
N HIS A 79 -3.07 7.14 13.17
CA HIS A 79 -2.65 8.46 13.66
C HIS A 79 -1.86 9.25 12.61
N ASP A 80 -0.87 8.61 11.98
CA ASP A 80 -0.02 9.26 10.97
C ASP A 80 -0.82 9.63 9.71
N PHE A 81 -1.78 8.80 9.30
CA PHE A 81 -2.68 9.08 8.18
C PHE A 81 -3.55 10.31 8.47
N VAL A 82 -4.19 10.36 9.65
CA VAL A 82 -5.03 11.49 10.04
C VAL A 82 -4.20 12.77 10.12
N ALA A 83 -3.00 12.72 10.72
CA ALA A 83 -2.11 13.87 10.80
C ALA A 83 -1.69 14.39 9.41
N ALA A 84 -1.32 13.48 8.49
CA ALA A 84 -0.98 13.85 7.12
C ALA A 84 -2.18 14.44 6.36
N TRP A 85 -3.37 13.85 6.52
CA TRP A 85 -4.60 14.36 5.93
C TRP A 85 -4.91 15.77 6.41
N THR A 86 -4.96 15.99 7.73
CA THR A 86 -5.19 17.30 8.33
C THR A 86 -4.16 18.33 7.88
N LYS A 87 -2.89 17.94 7.76
CA LYS A 87 -1.83 18.82 7.23
C LYS A 87 -2.17 19.28 5.82
N VAL A 88 -2.48 18.36 4.91
CA VAL A 88 -2.79 18.69 3.51
C VAL A 88 -4.03 19.59 3.42
N MET A 89 -5.05 19.31 4.22
CA MET A 89 -6.29 20.12 4.26
C MET A 89 -6.09 21.56 4.75
N ASN A 90 -4.96 21.87 5.39
CA ASN A 90 -4.64 23.19 5.92
C ASN A 90 -3.51 23.89 5.15
N LEU A 91 -3.00 23.34 4.04
CA LEU A 91 -1.84 23.91 3.33
C LEU A 91 -2.10 25.31 2.73
N ASP A 92 -3.35 25.68 2.50
CA ASP A 92 -3.76 26.97 1.95
C ASP A 92 -4.35 27.93 3.01
N ARG A 93 -4.37 27.52 4.28
CA ARG A 93 -4.82 28.32 5.42
C ARG A 93 -3.75 29.32 5.85
N PHE A 94 -3.44 30.28 4.97
CA PHE A 94 -2.49 31.36 5.25
C PHE A 94 -3.01 32.38 6.29
N ASP A 95 -4.27 32.27 6.67
CA ASP A 95 -4.98 33.10 7.65
C ASP A 95 -4.75 32.67 9.10
N LEU A 96 -4.26 31.44 9.32
CA LEU A 96 -3.95 30.87 10.63
C LEU A 96 -2.48 31.05 11.01
#